data_AF-A0A1C1A8D1-F1
#
_entry.id   AF-A0A1C1A8D1-F1
#
_cell.length_a   1.000
_cell.length_b   1.000
_cell.length_c   1.000
_cell.angle_alpha   90.00
_cell.angle_beta   90.00
_cell.angle_gamma   90.00
#
_symmetry.space_group_name_H-M   'P 1'
#
loop_
_entity.id
_entity.type
_entity.pdbx_description
1 polymer ?
#
loop_
_entity_poly.entity_id
_entity_poly.type
_entity_poly.pdbx_seq_one_letter_code
_entity_poly.pdbx_strand_id
1 'polypeptide(L)'
;MFLDKKLLIEKEEGWILPAELHSCWNVRGLYSPTQFVLRLRPDIHLELQSIEPGIRSNSELSFQQIQAFSTYFHETIHWWQHIGSTLGLMLSLIYPAQAHINNRDLKHLIEDIGPVKSILKYDAVHKGSLKNETGSRINRVLYNWHDIEFFMRLAIDPKKASHIINSPYFESVGHSYNMA
;
A
#
# COMPACT_ATOMS: atom_id res chain seq x y z
N MET A 1 0.61 -29.11 -8.56
CA MET A 1 1.03 -27.82 -7.96
C MET A 1 1.25 -28.07 -6.47
N PHE A 2 2.51 -28.23 -6.04
CA PHE A 2 2.85 -28.49 -4.64
C PHE A 2 3.14 -27.16 -3.97
N LEU A 3 2.19 -26.68 -3.16
CA LEU A 3 2.33 -25.47 -2.37
C LEU A 3 3.18 -25.81 -1.14
N ASP A 4 4.41 -25.29 -1.06
CA ASP A 4 5.26 -25.49 0.13
C ASP A 4 4.68 -24.71 1.32
N LYS A 5 4.01 -25.45 2.20
CA LYS A 5 3.35 -24.91 3.39
C LYS A 5 4.31 -24.19 4.33
N LYS A 6 5.63 -24.46 4.28
CA LYS A 6 6.62 -23.78 5.13
C LYS A 6 6.84 -22.32 4.74
N LEU A 7 6.64 -21.98 3.46
CA LEU A 7 6.75 -20.60 2.95
C LEU A 7 5.49 -19.78 3.26
N LEU A 8 4.34 -20.44 3.46
CA LEU A 8 3.08 -19.80 3.86
C LEU A 8 2.98 -19.47 5.35
N ILE A 9 3.96 -19.90 6.17
CA ILE A 9 4.00 -19.55 7.60
C ILE A 9 4.62 -18.16 7.72
N GLU A 10 3.97 -17.17 7.14
CA GLU A 10 4.00 -15.85 7.77
C GLU A 10 3.12 -15.95 9.01
N LYS A 11 3.76 -15.91 10.17
CA LYS A 11 3.16 -15.49 11.44
C LYS A 11 2.75 -14.01 11.43
N GLU A 12 2.68 -13.38 10.25
CA GLU A 12 1.90 -12.18 10.10
C GLU A 12 0.49 -12.65 9.80
N GLU A 13 -0.41 -12.33 10.73
CA GLU A 13 -1.84 -12.40 10.54
C GLU A 13 -2.19 -11.84 9.15
N GLY A 14 -2.38 -12.73 8.17
CA GLY A 14 -3.19 -12.35 7.02
C GLY A 14 -4.49 -11.84 7.61
N TRP A 15 -4.91 -10.63 7.24
CA TRP A 15 -6.05 -9.93 7.85
C TRP A 15 -7.29 -10.82 7.77
N ILE A 16 -7.55 -11.60 8.83
CA ILE A 16 -8.85 -12.17 9.08
C ILE A 16 -9.69 -10.95 9.47
N LEU A 17 -10.40 -10.40 8.50
CA LEU A 17 -11.36 -9.33 8.73
C LEU A 17 -12.33 -9.83 9.80
N PRO A 18 -12.37 -9.21 11.00
CA PRO A 18 -13.34 -9.57 12.01
C PRO A 18 -14.75 -9.34 11.45
N ALA A 19 -15.72 -10.18 11.84
CA ALA A 19 -17.11 -10.06 11.40
C ALA A 19 -17.72 -8.67 11.71
N GLU A 20 -17.13 -7.98 12.67
CA GLU A 20 -17.38 -6.58 12.96
C GLU A 20 -16.09 -5.80 12.63
N LEU A 21 -16.08 -5.16 11.46
CA LEU A 21 -15.15 -4.09 11.11
C LEU A 21 -15.41 -2.89 12.06
N HIS A 22 -15.16 -3.06 13.36
CA HIS A 22 -14.94 -1.96 14.27
C HIS A 22 -13.82 -1.14 13.64
N SER A 23 -14.06 0.14 13.36
CA SER A 23 -13.02 1.06 12.97
C SER A 23 -11.83 0.81 13.91
N CYS A 24 -10.68 0.38 13.39
CA CYS A 24 -9.57 -0.12 14.21
C CYS A 24 -9.05 0.89 15.26
N TRP A 25 -9.59 2.11 15.24
CA TRP A 25 -9.26 3.25 16.09
C TRP A 25 -10.49 3.94 16.73
N ASN A 26 -11.68 3.33 16.67
CA ASN A 26 -12.95 3.93 17.11
C ASN A 26 -13.27 5.30 16.43
N VAL A 27 -12.78 5.51 15.22
CA VAL A 27 -12.99 6.72 14.41
C VAL A 27 -14.06 6.49 13.35
N ARG A 28 -14.86 7.52 13.05
CA ARG A 28 -15.98 7.42 12.09
C ARG A 28 -15.50 7.39 10.62
N GLY A 29 -14.36 8.01 10.36
CA GLY A 29 -13.66 8.01 9.08
C GLY A 29 -12.15 8.10 9.30
N LEU A 30 -11.38 7.62 8.34
CA LEU A 30 -9.94 7.72 8.31
C LEU A 30 -9.44 7.73 6.87
N TYR A 31 -8.81 8.82 6.46
CA TYR A 31 -7.90 8.84 5.34
C TYR A 31 -6.49 8.37 5.78
N SER A 32 -5.98 7.30 5.16
CA SER A 32 -4.61 6.84 5.36
C SER A 32 -3.68 7.44 4.30
N PRO A 33 -2.78 8.39 4.66
CA PRO A 33 -1.87 9.02 3.70
C PRO A 33 -0.76 8.07 3.21
N THR A 34 -0.52 6.96 3.90
CA THR A 34 0.50 5.96 3.52
C THR A 34 -0.06 4.81 2.70
N GLN A 35 -1.37 4.62 2.69
CA GLN A 35 -2.06 3.58 1.90
C GLN A 35 -2.94 4.19 0.80
N PHE A 36 -3.17 5.50 0.84
CA PHE A 36 -4.07 6.24 -0.06
C PHE A 36 -5.49 5.68 -0.09
N VAL A 37 -5.95 5.20 1.06
CA VAL A 37 -7.29 4.65 1.23
C VAL A 37 -8.07 5.52 2.20
N LEU A 38 -9.26 5.92 1.77
CA LEU A 38 -10.30 6.47 2.64
C LEU A 38 -11.16 5.32 3.16
N ARG A 39 -11.24 5.17 4.48
CA ARG A 39 -12.06 4.17 5.15
C ARG A 39 -13.13 4.87 5.97
N LEU A 40 -14.38 4.53 5.75
CA LEU A 40 -15.48 4.96 6.63
C LEU A 40 -15.97 3.76 7.44
N ARG A 41 -16.54 4.06 8.60
CA ARG A 41 -17.21 3.05 9.41
C ARG A 41 -18.48 2.55 8.69
N PRO A 42 -18.88 1.27 8.84
CA PRO A 42 -20.01 0.71 8.09
C PRO A 42 -21.34 1.46 8.25
N ASP A 43 -21.63 1.99 9.45
CA ASP A 43 -22.82 2.82 9.70
C ASP A 43 -22.80 4.11 8.88
N ILE A 44 -21.66 4.78 8.76
CA ILE A 44 -21.50 5.97 7.92
C ILE A 44 -21.76 5.62 6.45
N HIS A 45 -21.28 4.47 5.97
CA HIS A 45 -21.56 4.00 4.62
C HIS A 45 -23.07 3.77 4.39
N LEU A 46 -23.76 3.16 5.35
CA LEU A 46 -25.20 2.93 5.26
C LEU A 46 -25.99 4.23 5.26
N GLU A 47 -25.61 5.19 6.11
CA GLU A 47 -26.23 6.52 6.14
C GLU A 47 -26.00 7.28 4.83
N LEU A 48 -24.82 7.20 4.23
CA LEU A 48 -24.55 7.83 2.93
C LEU A 48 -25.34 7.18 1.79
N GLN A 49 -25.50 5.85 1.83
CA GLN A 49 -26.29 5.11 0.83
C GLN A 49 -27.79 5.37 0.95
N SER A 50 -28.28 5.73 2.14
CA SER A 50 -29.69 6.09 2.34
C SER A 50 -30.06 7.47 1.78
N ILE A 51 -29.06 8.30 1.45
CA ILE A 51 -29.26 9.62 0.86
C ILE A 51 -29.49 9.45 -0.65
N GLU A 52 -30.70 9.74 -1.08
CA GLU A 52 -31.06 9.81 -2.50
C GLU A 52 -30.19 10.85 -3.25
N PRO A 53 -29.67 10.53 -4.45
CA PRO A 53 -28.85 11.45 -5.23
C PRO A 53 -29.53 12.79 -5.53
N GLY A 54 -28.78 13.90 -5.44
CA GLY A 54 -29.26 15.23 -5.83
C GLY A 54 -28.92 16.33 -4.82
N ILE A 55 -29.39 17.54 -5.10
CA ILE A 55 -29.27 18.68 -4.18
C ILE A 55 -30.42 18.59 -3.17
N ARG A 56 -30.07 18.55 -1.89
CA ARG A 56 -31.02 18.42 -0.77
C ARG A 56 -30.93 19.63 0.14
N SER A 57 -32.07 20.08 0.67
CA SER A 57 -32.08 21.08 1.73
C SER A 57 -31.79 20.45 3.11
N ASN A 58 -31.31 21.25 4.06
CA ASN A 58 -31.02 20.77 5.41
C ASN A 58 -32.26 20.18 6.13
N SER A 59 -33.47 20.60 5.77
CA SER A 59 -34.71 20.07 6.33
C SER A 59 -35.08 18.67 5.82
N GLU A 60 -34.47 18.23 4.72
CA GLU A 60 -34.70 16.90 4.14
C GLU A 60 -33.73 15.84 4.65
N LEU A 61 -32.68 16.25 5.39
CA LEU A 61 -31.64 15.36 5.88
C LEU A 61 -31.73 15.20 7.39
N SER A 62 -31.56 13.96 7.85
CA SER A 62 -31.39 13.69 9.28
C SER A 62 -30.03 14.20 9.77
N PHE A 63 -29.91 14.41 11.07
CA PHE A 63 -28.63 14.77 11.69
C PHE A 63 -27.54 13.72 11.41
N GLN A 64 -27.91 12.44 11.40
CA GLN A 64 -27.04 11.30 11.11
C GLN A 64 -26.49 11.38 9.69
N GLN A 65 -27.35 11.66 8.70
CA GLN A 65 -26.97 11.83 7.30
C GLN A 65 -26.04 13.05 7.11
N ILE A 66 -26.34 14.17 7.76
CA ILE A 66 -25.48 15.37 7.74
C ILE A 66 -24.10 15.03 8.33
N GLN A 67 -24.07 14.32 9.45
CA GLN A 67 -22.82 13.93 10.10
C GLN A 67 -22.02 12.92 9.27
N ALA A 68 -22.70 11.97 8.62
CA ALA A 68 -22.08 11.00 7.74
C ALA A 68 -21.45 11.70 6.52
N PHE A 69 -22.18 12.61 5.89
CA PHE A 69 -21.68 13.42 4.77
C PHE A 69 -20.52 14.31 5.18
N SER A 70 -20.62 14.98 6.33
CA SER A 70 -19.53 15.80 6.88
C SER A 70 -18.28 14.97 7.16
N THR A 71 -18.43 13.77 7.71
CA THR A 71 -17.31 12.83 7.94
C THR A 71 -16.65 12.43 6.62
N TYR A 72 -17.43 11.99 5.64
CA TYR A 72 -16.91 11.64 4.32
C TYR A 72 -16.19 12.81 3.65
N PHE A 73 -16.80 14.00 3.71
CA PHE A 73 -16.21 15.20 3.12
C PHE A 73 -14.92 15.62 3.82
N HIS A 74 -14.87 15.54 5.16
CA HIS A 74 -13.66 15.80 5.95
C HIS A 74 -12.50 14.88 5.55
N GLU A 75 -12.74 13.58 5.44
CA GLU A 75 -11.71 12.62 5.00
C GLU A 75 -11.32 12.84 3.53
N THR A 76 -12.27 13.26 2.68
CA THR A 76 -11.99 13.59 1.28
C THR A 76 -11.11 14.84 1.15
N ILE A 77 -11.33 15.85 2.00
CA ILE A 77 -10.46 17.03 2.06
C ILE A 77 -9.03 16.64 2.47
N HIS A 78 -8.86 15.75 3.46
CA HIS A 78 -7.53 15.26 3.83
C HIS A 78 -6.82 14.60 2.65
N TRP A 79 -7.54 13.81 1.84
CA TRP A 79 -7.01 13.25 0.61
C TRP A 79 -6.59 14.34 -0.39
N TRP A 80 -7.46 15.32 -0.66
CA TRP A 80 -7.15 16.44 -1.57
C TRP A 80 -5.95 17.27 -1.14
N GLN A 81 -5.85 17.59 0.15
CA GLN A 81 -4.70 18.31 0.70
C GLN A 81 -3.41 17.52 0.51
N HIS A 82 -3.48 16.19 0.65
CA HIS A 82 -2.31 15.33 0.48
C HIS A 82 -1.88 15.26 -0.99
N ILE A 83 -2.77 14.89 -1.92
CA ILE A 83 -2.47 14.78 -3.36
C ILE A 83 -2.20 16.13 -4.04
N GLY A 84 -2.61 17.25 -3.41
CA GLY A 84 -2.43 18.60 -3.96
C GLY A 84 -0.96 19.05 -4.03
N SER A 85 -0.03 18.29 -3.44
CA SER A 85 1.41 18.50 -3.55
C SER A 85 2.05 17.51 -4.52
N THR A 86 3.15 17.88 -5.18
CA THR A 86 3.91 16.96 -6.03
C THR A 86 4.30 15.68 -5.29
N LEU A 87 4.77 15.82 -4.05
CA LEU A 87 5.17 14.68 -3.23
C LEU A 87 3.97 13.78 -2.90
N GLY A 88 2.84 14.35 -2.48
CA GLY A 88 1.66 13.54 -2.16
C GLY A 88 1.03 12.90 -3.39
N LEU A 89 1.12 13.53 -4.57
CA LEU A 89 0.76 12.89 -5.84
C LEU A 89 1.66 11.69 -6.13
N MET A 90 2.98 11.85 -6.05
CA MET A 90 3.93 10.74 -6.24
C MET A 90 3.65 9.58 -5.28
N LEU A 91 3.52 9.88 -3.98
CA LEU A 91 3.20 8.88 -2.97
C LEU A 91 1.86 8.17 -3.29
N SER A 92 0.87 8.86 -3.83
CA SER A 92 -0.43 8.27 -4.19
C SER A 92 -0.36 7.24 -5.31
N LEU A 93 0.67 7.33 -6.15
CA LEU A 93 0.87 6.49 -7.31
C LEU A 93 1.87 5.36 -7.06
N ILE A 94 2.55 5.35 -5.91
CA ILE A 94 3.63 4.41 -5.62
C ILE A 94 3.21 2.95 -5.68
N TYR A 95 2.11 2.55 -5.03
CA TYR A 95 1.72 1.14 -5.06
C TYR A 95 1.25 0.69 -6.45
N PRO A 96 0.44 1.49 -7.20
CA PRO A 96 0.20 1.22 -8.61
C PRO A 96 1.49 1.11 -9.44
N ALA A 97 2.42 2.05 -9.29
CA ALA A 97 3.69 2.06 -10.00
C ALA A 97 4.51 0.80 -9.69
N GLN A 98 4.62 0.45 -8.41
CA GLN A 98 5.29 -0.76 -7.93
C GLN A 98 4.68 -2.03 -8.52
N ALA A 99 3.35 -2.12 -8.59
CA ALA A 99 2.66 -3.24 -9.19
C ALA A 99 2.92 -3.32 -10.70
N HIS A 100 2.93 -2.19 -11.40
CA HIS A 100 3.18 -2.12 -12.84
C HIS A 100 4.63 -2.46 -13.22
N ILE A 101 5.61 -1.85 -12.54
CA ILE A 101 7.04 -2.06 -12.79
C ILE A 101 7.43 -3.53 -12.56
N ASN A 102 6.85 -4.17 -11.53
CA ASN A 102 7.18 -5.56 -11.19
C ASN A 102 6.29 -6.60 -11.88
N ASN A 103 5.19 -6.20 -12.54
CA ASN A 103 4.18 -7.14 -13.07
C ASN A 103 4.77 -8.23 -13.96
N ARG A 104 5.59 -7.82 -14.93
CA ARG A 104 6.20 -8.72 -15.92
C ARG A 104 7.08 -9.77 -15.25
N ASP A 105 7.91 -9.34 -14.31
CA ASP A 105 8.84 -10.26 -13.64
C ASP A 105 8.16 -11.16 -12.64
N LEU A 106 7.18 -10.64 -11.90
CA LEU A 106 6.37 -11.46 -11.02
C LEU A 106 5.63 -12.57 -11.78
N LYS A 107 5.12 -12.30 -12.99
CA LYS A 107 4.50 -13.33 -13.84
C LYS A 107 5.47 -14.45 -14.20
N HIS A 108 6.65 -14.09 -14.70
CA HIS A 108 7.67 -15.09 -15.05
C HIS A 108 8.22 -15.82 -13.81
N LEU A 109 8.35 -15.15 -12.67
CA LEU A 109 8.73 -15.81 -11.43
C LEU A 109 7.69 -16.83 -10.98
N ILE A 110 6.40 -16.56 -11.15
CA ILE A 110 5.35 -17.55 -10.85
C ILE A 110 5.46 -18.77 -11.77
N GLU A 111 5.85 -18.58 -13.03
CA GLU A 111 6.11 -19.68 -13.98
C GLU A 111 7.35 -20.50 -13.59
N ASP A 112 8.44 -19.83 -13.20
CA ASP A 112 9.74 -20.46 -12.93
C ASP A 112 9.80 -21.18 -11.56
N ILE A 113 9.32 -20.52 -10.50
CA ILE A 113 9.49 -20.96 -9.11
C ILE A 113 8.16 -21.21 -8.38
N GLY A 114 7.02 -20.93 -9.03
CA GLY A 114 5.70 -21.03 -8.43
C GLY A 114 5.32 -19.82 -7.57
N PRO A 115 4.12 -19.83 -6.96
CA PRO A 115 3.66 -18.74 -6.09
C PRO A 115 4.40 -18.80 -4.74
N VAL A 116 5.49 -18.05 -4.64
CA VAL A 116 6.30 -17.95 -3.42
C VAL A 116 6.14 -16.58 -2.79
N LYS A 117 5.85 -16.56 -1.48
CA LYS A 117 5.92 -15.37 -0.63
C LYS A 117 6.59 -15.75 0.69
N SER A 118 7.58 -15.02 1.20
CA SER A 118 8.22 -13.80 0.65
C SER A 118 9.34 -14.11 -0.35
N ILE A 119 9.42 -13.33 -1.44
CA ILE A 119 10.50 -13.39 -2.43
C ILE A 119 11.86 -13.08 -1.78
N LEU A 120 11.90 -12.18 -0.78
CA LEU A 120 13.11 -11.85 -0.04
C LEU A 120 13.66 -13.05 0.73
N LYS A 121 12.77 -13.81 1.40
CA LYS A 121 13.16 -15.03 2.11
C LYS A 121 13.60 -16.13 1.13
N TYR A 122 12.92 -16.23 0.00
CA TYR A 122 13.29 -17.17 -1.06
C TYR A 122 14.69 -16.88 -1.60
N ASP A 123 15.01 -15.62 -1.90
CA ASP A 123 16.35 -15.20 -2.34
C ASP A 123 17.41 -15.54 -1.29
N ALA A 124 17.15 -15.25 -0.02
CA ALA A 124 18.09 -15.52 1.06
C ALA A 124 18.46 -17.01 1.19
N VAL A 125 17.50 -17.92 0.96
CA VAL A 125 17.72 -19.37 1.02
C VAL A 125 18.47 -19.88 -0.22
N HIS A 126 18.23 -19.28 -1.38
CA HIS A 126 18.77 -19.74 -2.67
C HIS A 126 19.93 -18.87 -3.18
N LYS A 127 20.46 -17.97 -2.34
CA LYS A 127 21.46 -16.99 -2.72
C LYS A 127 22.69 -17.64 -3.34
N GLY A 128 23.04 -17.23 -4.55
CA GLY A 128 24.18 -17.76 -5.31
C GLY A 128 23.93 -19.07 -6.07
N SER A 129 22.79 -19.74 -5.85
CA SER A 129 22.38 -20.93 -6.62
C SER A 129 21.62 -20.59 -7.91
N LEU A 130 20.93 -19.44 -7.92
CA LEU A 130 20.14 -18.95 -9.06
C LEU A 130 20.93 -17.90 -9.86
N LYS A 131 22.01 -18.32 -10.55
CA LYS A 131 22.77 -17.42 -11.47
C LYS A 131 22.14 -17.31 -12.87
N ASN A 132 20.89 -17.74 -13.01
CA ASN A 132 20.12 -17.73 -14.26
C ASN A 132 19.17 -16.52 -14.32
N GLU A 133 18.39 -16.41 -15.40
CA GLU A 133 17.42 -15.34 -15.61
C GLU A 133 16.43 -15.19 -14.45
N THR A 134 16.03 -16.29 -13.81
CA THR A 134 15.17 -16.28 -12.62
C THR A 134 15.79 -15.49 -11.47
N GLY A 135 17.09 -15.67 -11.20
CA GLY A 135 17.81 -14.88 -10.20
C GLY A 135 17.88 -13.39 -10.54
N SER A 136 18.11 -13.06 -11.82
CA SER A 136 18.08 -11.66 -12.29
C SER A 136 16.71 -11.01 -12.07
N ARG A 137 15.62 -11.75 -12.28
CA ARG A 137 14.25 -11.27 -12.05
C ARG A 137 13.96 -11.07 -10.56
N ILE A 138 14.39 -12.00 -9.70
CA ILE A 138 14.27 -11.87 -8.23
C ILE A 138 14.97 -10.59 -7.78
N ASN A 139 16.22 -10.38 -8.21
CA ASN A 139 16.98 -9.19 -7.87
C ASN A 139 16.24 -7.92 -8.31
N ARG A 140 15.78 -7.86 -9.57
CA ARG A 140 15.07 -6.68 -10.07
C ARG A 140 13.80 -6.37 -9.27
N VAL A 141 12.99 -7.38 -8.93
CA VAL A 141 11.80 -7.18 -8.11
C VAL A 141 12.15 -6.67 -6.71
N LEU A 142 13.20 -7.22 -6.08
CA LEU A 142 13.64 -6.79 -4.76
C LEU A 142 14.22 -5.37 -4.77
N TYR A 143 15.06 -5.02 -5.76
CA TYR A 143 15.60 -3.67 -5.91
C TYR A 143 14.47 -2.65 -6.13
N ASN A 144 13.58 -2.87 -7.09
CA ASN A 144 12.44 -1.99 -7.33
C ASN A 144 11.58 -1.81 -6.07
N TRP A 145 11.37 -2.88 -5.30
CA TRP A 145 10.62 -2.80 -4.05
C TRP A 145 11.34 -1.94 -3.01
N HIS A 146 12.64 -2.17 -2.82
CA HIS A 146 13.46 -1.44 -1.87
C HIS A 146 13.62 0.04 -2.25
N ASP A 147 13.81 0.36 -3.51
CA ASP A 147 13.98 1.73 -3.98
C ASP A 147 12.74 2.59 -3.73
N ILE A 148 11.56 2.05 -4.01
CA ILE A 148 10.29 2.71 -3.72
C ILE A 148 10.12 2.91 -2.21
N GLU A 149 10.45 1.90 -1.40
CA GLU A 149 10.41 2.00 0.06
C GLU A 149 11.41 3.04 0.60
N PHE A 150 12.60 3.11 0.02
CA PHE A 150 13.61 4.10 0.40
C PHE A 150 13.20 5.50 0.00
N PHE A 151 12.64 5.70 -1.19
CA PHE A 151 12.04 6.97 -1.60
C PHE A 151 11.01 7.43 -0.57
N MET A 152 10.02 6.57 -0.22
CA MET A 152 8.98 6.94 0.74
C MET A 152 9.57 7.37 2.08
N ARG A 153 10.52 6.61 2.62
CA ARG A 153 11.14 6.92 3.91
C ARG A 153 11.99 8.20 3.86
N LEU A 154 12.76 8.41 2.79
CA LEU A 154 13.56 9.62 2.60
C LEU A 154 12.68 10.86 2.43
N ALA A 155 11.57 10.73 1.72
CA ALA A 155 10.65 11.83 1.49
C ALA A 155 9.79 12.19 2.71
N ILE A 156 9.40 11.19 3.52
CA ILE A 156 8.55 11.39 4.70
C ILE A 156 9.37 11.80 5.94
N ASP A 157 10.50 11.13 6.19
CA ASP A 157 11.33 11.36 7.37
C ASP A 157 12.83 11.25 7.03
N PRO A 158 13.42 12.28 6.38
CA PRO A 158 14.81 12.25 5.95
C PRO A 158 15.80 12.14 7.12
N LYS A 159 15.38 12.48 8.34
CA LYS A 159 16.22 12.37 9.56
C LYS A 159 16.53 10.91 9.91
N LYS A 160 15.73 9.96 9.44
CA LYS A 160 15.93 8.51 9.65
C LYS A 160 16.65 7.82 8.49
N ALA A 161 17.29 8.59 7.60
CA ALA A 161 18.01 8.06 6.44
C ALA A 161 19.19 7.13 6.79
N SER A 162 19.74 7.19 8.01
CA SER A 162 20.88 6.36 8.43
C SER A 162 20.62 4.86 8.28
N HIS A 163 19.40 4.39 8.53
CA HIS A 163 19.05 2.98 8.36
C HIS A 163 18.94 2.56 6.89
N ILE A 164 18.61 3.51 6.01
CA ILE A 164 18.49 3.29 4.56
C ILE A 164 19.87 3.21 3.93
N ILE A 165 20.74 4.17 4.26
CA ILE A 165 22.10 4.28 3.69
C ILE A 165 22.94 3.04 4.01
N ASN A 166 22.69 2.40 5.15
CA ASN A 166 23.39 1.18 5.56
C ASN A 166 22.78 -0.12 4.99
N SER A 167 21.70 -0.04 4.21
CA SER A 167 21.06 -1.20 3.61
C SER A 167 21.88 -1.73 2.43
N PRO A 168 22.05 -3.06 2.27
CA PRO A 168 22.74 -3.64 1.12
C PRO A 168 21.97 -3.45 -0.20
N TYR A 169 20.69 -3.07 -0.14
CA TYR A 169 19.85 -2.80 -1.30
C TYR A 169 19.82 -1.32 -1.70
N PHE A 170 20.45 -0.43 -0.92
CA PHE A 170 20.45 0.99 -1.21
C PHE A 170 21.60 1.35 -2.16
N GLU A 171 21.25 1.81 -3.37
CA GLU A 171 22.24 2.29 -4.33
C GLU A 171 22.56 3.78 -4.12
N SER A 172 21.55 4.63 -4.25
CA SER A 172 21.67 6.08 -4.03
C SER A 172 20.30 6.74 -3.91
N VAL A 173 20.27 7.96 -3.36
CA VAL A 173 19.05 8.78 -3.31
C VAL A 173 18.48 9.00 -4.71
N GLY A 174 19.34 9.34 -5.68
CA GLY A 174 18.90 9.58 -7.06
C GLY A 174 18.26 8.36 -7.70
N HIS A 175 18.77 7.16 -7.41
CA HIS A 175 18.19 5.91 -7.91
C HIS A 175 16.79 5.69 -7.33
N SER A 176 16.64 5.83 -6.01
CA SER A 176 15.33 5.68 -5.35
C SER A 176 14.29 6.68 -5.86
N TYR A 177 14.68 7.94 -6.11
CA TYR A 177 13.78 8.96 -6.69
C TYR A 177 13.46 8.73 -8.17
N ASN A 178 14.33 8.08 -8.93
CA ASN A 178 14.06 7.76 -10.35
C ASN A 178 13.07 6.58 -10.49
N MET A 179 13.02 5.71 -9.49
CA MET A 179 12.11 4.55 -9.48
C MET A 179 10.69 4.89 -9.00
N ALA A 180 10.50 6.04 -8.34
CA ALA A 180 9.23 6.51 -7.79
C ALA A 180 8.55 7.56 -8.69
#